data_AF-A0A937PZY5-F1
#
_entry.id   AF-A0A937PZY5-F1
#
_cell.length_a   1.000
_cell.length_b   1.000
_cell.length_c   1.000
_cell.angle_alpha   90.00
_cell.angle_beta   90.00
_cell.angle_gamma   90.00
#
_symmetry.space_group_name_H-M   'P 1'
#
loop_
_entity.id
_entity.type
_entity.pdbx_description
1 polymer ?
#
loop_
_entity_poly.entity_id
_entity_poly.type
_entity_poly.pdbx_seq_one_letter_code
_entity_poly.pdbx_strand_id
1 'polypeptide(L)'
;MRPKKLHLKVKHTPNDDWTYLDVDQERYPFLILFPQLSMPNVLTGESVCHGASAKRFWIRGASPSYVFKDLLQQLTIQLNVHAIMPEAKAEVNEFCQMLAKIAFSFAVGELGFEGFKPLLLPHILRKELHDADNFIGCLDETEKATKNLHEISVVDMGNKKLVVVRIRLLAKIETPTYYVVAGKYDN
;
A
#
# COMPACT_ATOMS: atom_id res chain seq x y z
N MET A 1 -5.47 3.66 -23.74
CA MET A 1 -6.05 5.01 -23.59
C MET A 1 -6.65 5.12 -22.20
N ARG A 2 -6.43 6.20 -21.45
CA ARG A 2 -6.98 6.38 -20.09
C ARG A 2 -8.48 6.73 -20.19
N PRO A 3 -9.37 6.12 -19.38
CA PRO A 3 -10.81 6.41 -19.46
C PRO A 3 -11.10 7.84 -19.03
N LYS A 4 -11.96 8.53 -19.79
CA LYS A 4 -12.36 9.93 -19.52
C LYS A 4 -13.38 10.04 -18.39
N LYS A 5 -14.18 9.00 -18.17
CA LYS A 5 -15.20 8.92 -17.12
C LYS A 5 -15.00 7.66 -16.28
N LEU A 6 -15.46 7.72 -15.04
CA LEU A 6 -15.38 6.65 -14.05
C LEU A 6 -16.75 6.49 -13.38
N HIS A 7 -17.12 5.24 -13.09
CA HIS A 7 -18.37 4.89 -12.43
C HIS A 7 -18.30 5.23 -10.95
N LEU A 8 -19.09 6.21 -10.51
CA LEU A 8 -19.22 6.61 -9.13
C LEU A 8 -20.49 6.01 -8.54
N LYS A 9 -20.35 5.32 -7.41
CA LYS A 9 -21.49 4.72 -6.70
C LYS A 9 -22.26 5.78 -5.94
N VAL A 10 -23.57 5.84 -6.16
CA VAL A 10 -24.45 6.89 -5.62
C VAL A 10 -25.77 6.33 -5.10
N LYS A 11 -26.44 7.13 -4.29
CA LYS A 11 -27.79 6.89 -3.79
C LYS A 11 -28.64 8.13 -4.08
N HIS A 12 -29.78 8.02 -4.76
CA HIS A 12 -30.59 9.20 -5.13
C HIS A 12 -31.47 9.68 -3.97
N THR A 13 -32.08 8.76 -3.21
CA THR A 13 -32.80 9.04 -1.97
C THR A 13 -32.27 8.19 -0.81
N PRO A 14 -32.64 8.48 0.46
CA PRO A 14 -32.22 7.66 1.60
C PRO A 14 -32.68 6.20 1.54
N ASN A 15 -33.72 5.87 0.75
CA ASN A 15 -34.31 4.53 0.69
C ASN A 15 -34.00 3.76 -0.60
N ASP A 16 -33.38 4.40 -1.59
CA ASP A 16 -33.06 3.74 -2.87
C ASP A 16 -31.96 2.69 -2.71
N ASP A 17 -31.82 1.83 -3.72
CA ASP A 17 -30.62 1.01 -3.88
C ASP A 17 -29.43 1.84 -4.40
N TRP A 18 -28.22 1.33 -4.17
CA TRP A 18 -27.01 1.93 -4.74
C TRP A 18 -26.98 1.71 -6.27
N THR A 19 -26.71 2.77 -7.01
CA THR A 19 -26.53 2.75 -8.46
C THR A 19 -25.19 3.39 -8.84
N TYR A 20 -24.88 3.43 -10.13
CA TYR A 20 -23.64 4.01 -10.64
C TYR A 20 -23.93 5.14 -11.63
N LEU A 21 -23.20 6.25 -11.50
CA LEU A 21 -23.20 7.36 -12.43
C LEU A 21 -21.80 7.62 -12.99
N ASP A 22 -21.71 8.02 -14.24
CA ASP A 22 -20.44 8.38 -14.85
C ASP A 22 -20.02 9.80 -14.48
N VAL A 23 -18.83 9.93 -13.87
CA VAL A 23 -18.23 11.21 -13.51
C VAL A 23 -16.92 11.39 -14.26
N ASP A 24 -16.62 12.62 -14.69
CA ASP A 24 -15.36 12.95 -15.33
C ASP A 24 -14.19 12.59 -14.40
N GLN A 25 -13.17 11.97 -14.97
CA GLN A 25 -12.03 11.45 -14.22
C GLN A 25 -11.33 12.52 -13.36
N GLU A 26 -11.24 13.76 -13.82
CA GLU A 26 -10.62 14.87 -13.09
C GLU A 26 -11.38 15.25 -11.81
N ARG A 27 -12.66 14.86 -11.75
CA ARG A 27 -13.58 15.13 -10.65
C ARG A 27 -13.95 13.86 -9.88
N TYR A 28 -13.27 12.74 -10.14
CA TYR A 28 -13.59 11.48 -9.48
C TYR A 28 -12.99 11.44 -8.06
N PRO A 29 -13.82 11.28 -7.01
CA PRO A 29 -13.32 11.08 -5.65
C PRO A 29 -12.91 9.61 -5.48
N PHE A 30 -11.69 9.35 -5.00
CA PHE A 30 -11.20 7.99 -4.79
C PHE A 30 -10.61 7.82 -3.41
N LEU A 31 -10.48 6.55 -2.98
CA LEU A 31 -9.79 6.21 -1.74
C LEU A 31 -8.40 5.68 -2.07
N ILE A 32 -7.40 6.16 -1.34
CA ILE A 32 -6.08 5.57 -1.27
C ILE A 32 -6.10 4.63 -0.07
N LEU A 33 -5.66 3.40 -0.27
CA LEU A 33 -5.59 2.40 0.77
C LEU A 33 -4.22 1.73 0.83
N PHE A 34 -3.78 1.45 2.05
CA PHE A 34 -2.55 0.75 2.34
C PHE A 34 -2.80 -0.28 3.43
N PRO A 35 -2.47 -1.58 3.21
CA PRO A 35 -2.60 -2.57 4.27
C PRO A 35 -1.61 -2.26 5.39
N GLN A 36 -2.08 -2.27 6.63
CA GLN A 36 -1.21 -2.31 7.81
C GLN A 36 -0.97 -3.77 8.17
N LEU A 37 0.28 -4.18 8.03
CA LEU A 37 0.80 -5.51 8.31
C LEU A 37 1.43 -5.52 9.70
N SER A 38 1.59 -6.70 10.31
CA SER A 38 2.52 -6.85 11.44
C SER A 38 3.95 -6.56 11.01
N MET A 39 4.84 -6.26 11.96
CA MET A 39 6.27 -6.31 11.68
C MET A 39 6.69 -7.74 11.25
N PRO A 40 7.70 -7.88 10.37
CA PRO A 40 8.14 -9.20 9.92
C PRO A 40 8.54 -10.11 11.08
N ASN A 41 8.06 -11.35 11.08
CA ASN A 41 8.33 -12.31 12.17
C ASN A 41 9.83 -12.54 12.40
N VAL A 42 10.64 -12.56 11.34
CA VAL A 42 12.10 -12.74 11.46
C VAL A 42 12.81 -11.54 12.12
N LEU A 43 12.14 -10.39 12.23
CA LEU A 43 12.64 -9.22 12.95
C LEU A 43 12.14 -9.17 14.40
N THR A 44 10.96 -9.72 14.69
CA THR A 44 10.34 -9.70 16.03
C THR A 44 10.61 -10.97 16.85
N GLY A 45 11.02 -12.06 16.20
CA GLY A 45 11.15 -13.38 16.82
C GLY A 45 9.82 -14.13 16.97
N GLU A 46 8.74 -13.62 16.38
CA GLU A 46 7.45 -14.31 16.32
C GLU A 46 7.56 -15.57 15.44
N SER A 47 6.74 -16.59 15.71
CA SER A 47 6.75 -17.87 14.97
C SER A 47 5.41 -18.18 14.29
N VAL A 48 4.41 -17.30 14.43
CA VAL A 48 3.08 -17.52 13.86
C VAL A 48 3.06 -16.96 12.46
N CYS A 49 2.63 -17.77 11.50
CA CYS A 49 2.59 -17.41 10.09
C CYS A 49 1.14 -17.38 9.59
N HIS A 50 0.72 -16.21 9.14
CA HIS A 50 -0.59 -15.89 8.57
C HIS A 50 -0.52 -15.54 7.08
N GLY A 51 0.69 -15.45 6.52
CA GLY A 51 0.92 -15.00 5.15
C GLY A 51 0.59 -13.53 4.95
N ALA A 52 0.27 -13.13 3.72
CA ALA A 52 -0.07 -11.75 3.38
C ALA A 52 -1.47 -11.34 3.90
N SER A 53 -1.57 -11.14 5.22
CA SER A 53 -2.79 -10.74 5.92
C SER A 53 -2.66 -9.33 6.50
N ALA A 54 -3.62 -8.46 6.18
CA ALA A 54 -3.69 -7.11 6.74
C ALA A 54 -4.43 -7.11 8.07
N LYS A 55 -3.84 -6.51 9.12
CA LYS A 55 -4.50 -6.27 10.41
C LYS A 55 -5.63 -5.26 10.28
N ARG A 56 -5.37 -4.21 9.50
CA ARG A 56 -6.30 -3.12 9.19
C ARG A 56 -5.83 -2.41 7.92
N PHE A 57 -6.64 -1.48 7.42
CA PHE A 57 -6.25 -0.62 6.30
C PHE A 57 -6.11 0.81 6.77
N TRP A 58 -4.98 1.43 6.38
CA TRP A 58 -4.88 2.88 6.35
C TRP A 58 -5.66 3.36 5.13
N ILE A 59 -6.63 4.25 5.30
CA ILE A 59 -7.51 4.72 4.23
C ILE A 59 -7.58 6.24 4.26
N ARG A 60 -7.41 6.87 3.09
CA ARG A 60 -7.57 8.32 2.94
C ARG A 60 -8.32 8.65 1.66
N GLY A 61 -9.29 9.55 1.77
CA GLY A 61 -9.94 10.14 0.61
C GLY A 61 -9.00 11.09 -0.14
N ALA A 62 -8.97 10.98 -1.46
CA ALA A 62 -8.16 11.80 -2.34
C ALA A 62 -8.93 12.18 -3.61
N SER A 63 -8.49 13.26 -4.24
CA SER A 63 -8.94 13.64 -5.57
C SER A 63 -7.78 14.27 -6.34
N PRO A 64 -7.88 14.37 -7.68
CA PRO A 64 -6.78 14.90 -8.50
C PRO A 64 -6.44 16.37 -8.22
N SER A 65 -7.45 17.20 -7.96
CA SER A 65 -7.30 18.67 -7.94
C SER A 65 -8.15 19.39 -6.90
N TYR A 66 -8.91 18.66 -6.09
CA TYR A 66 -9.86 19.24 -5.15
C TYR A 66 -9.62 18.76 -3.72
N VAL A 67 -10.06 19.57 -2.76
CA VAL A 67 -10.23 19.11 -1.38
C VAL A 67 -11.32 18.04 -1.40
N PHE A 68 -11.00 16.84 -0.90
CA PHE A 68 -11.85 15.66 -1.04
C PHE A 68 -13.28 15.86 -0.52
N LYS A 69 -13.43 16.47 0.67
CA LYS A 69 -14.74 16.72 1.28
C LYS A 69 -15.58 17.69 0.44
N ASP A 70 -14.97 18.77 -0.02
CA ASP A 70 -15.64 19.79 -0.83
C ASP A 70 -16.08 19.21 -2.17
N LEU A 71 -15.24 18.37 -2.79
CA LEU A 71 -15.59 17.66 -4.02
C LEU A 71 -16.79 16.74 -3.83
N LEU A 72 -16.82 15.95 -2.75
CA LEU A 72 -17.97 15.10 -2.44
C LEU A 72 -19.25 15.94 -2.31
N GLN A 73 -19.20 17.04 -1.57
CA GLN A 73 -20.35 17.94 -1.42
C GLN A 73 -20.81 18.52 -2.77
N GLN A 74 -19.87 19.00 -3.59
CA GLN A 74 -20.16 19.56 -4.91
C GLN A 74 -20.82 18.53 -5.83
N LEU A 75 -20.30 17.30 -5.85
CA LEU A 75 -20.85 16.22 -6.68
C LEU A 75 -22.24 15.79 -6.20
N THR A 76 -22.48 15.73 -4.90
CA THR A 76 -23.80 15.41 -4.35
C THR A 76 -24.86 16.40 -4.86
N ILE A 77 -24.54 17.71 -4.84
CA ILE A 77 -25.43 18.76 -5.35
C ILE A 77 -25.61 18.65 -6.87
N GLN A 78 -24.51 18.56 -7.61
CA GLN A 78 -24.54 18.60 -9.07
C GLN A 78 -25.19 17.38 -9.71
N LEU A 79 -24.99 16.20 -9.13
CA LEU A 79 -25.58 14.95 -9.61
C LEU A 79 -27.01 14.76 -9.09
N ASN A 80 -27.49 15.66 -8.22
CA ASN A 80 -28.79 15.55 -7.54
C ASN A 80 -28.97 14.16 -6.88
N VAL A 81 -27.98 13.78 -6.07
CA VAL A 81 -27.95 12.52 -5.32
C VAL A 81 -27.97 12.81 -3.83
N HIS A 82 -28.46 11.87 -3.04
CA HIS A 82 -28.44 11.93 -1.58
C HIS A 82 -27.07 11.60 -1.00
N ALA A 83 -26.40 10.58 -1.56
CA ALA A 83 -25.11 10.10 -1.05
C ALA A 83 -24.20 9.60 -2.17
N ILE A 84 -22.89 9.66 -1.90
CA ILE A 84 -21.82 9.14 -2.75
C ILE A 84 -20.97 8.18 -1.91
N MET A 85 -20.60 7.04 -2.50
CA MET A 85 -19.73 6.05 -1.87
C MET A 85 -18.49 5.83 -2.75
N PRO A 86 -17.38 6.51 -2.47
CA PRO A 86 -16.10 6.17 -3.08
C PRO A 86 -15.72 4.74 -2.68
N GLU A 87 -15.39 3.90 -3.65
CA GLU A 87 -15.01 2.51 -3.43
C GLU A 87 -13.52 2.32 -3.71
N ALA A 88 -12.88 1.40 -2.99
CA ALA A 88 -11.57 0.90 -3.35
C ALA A 88 -11.40 -0.56 -2.94
N LYS A 89 -10.53 -1.27 -3.66
CA LYS A 89 -10.28 -2.70 -3.49
C LYS A 89 -8.84 -2.93 -3.05
N ALA A 90 -8.66 -3.87 -2.13
CA ALA A 90 -7.36 -4.20 -1.56
C ALA A 90 -6.97 -5.63 -1.91
N GLU A 91 -5.95 -5.77 -2.75
CA GLU A 91 -5.35 -7.05 -3.10
C GLU A 91 -4.05 -7.20 -2.30
N VAL A 92 -4.15 -7.69 -1.05
CA VAL A 92 -3.04 -7.68 -0.09
C VAL A 92 -1.88 -8.55 -0.58
N ASN A 93 -2.18 -9.68 -1.22
CA ASN A 93 -1.18 -10.57 -1.81
C ASN A 93 -0.32 -9.84 -2.85
N GLU A 94 -0.97 -9.21 -3.83
CA GLU A 94 -0.35 -8.45 -4.91
C GLU A 94 0.42 -7.26 -4.35
N PHE A 95 -0.11 -6.61 -3.30
CA PHE A 95 0.57 -5.52 -2.61
C PHE A 95 1.87 -6.00 -1.92
N CYS A 96 1.83 -7.11 -1.19
CA CYS A 96 3.03 -7.73 -0.62
C CYS A 96 4.03 -8.14 -1.70
N GLN A 97 3.55 -8.70 -2.82
CA GLN A 97 4.42 -9.03 -3.95
C GLN A 97 5.09 -7.79 -4.56
N MET A 98 4.36 -6.67 -4.67
CA MET A 98 4.91 -5.39 -5.11
C MET A 98 6.01 -4.92 -4.16
N LEU A 99 5.77 -4.94 -2.84
CA LEU A 99 6.78 -4.58 -1.85
C LEU A 99 8.03 -5.47 -1.94
N ALA A 100 7.84 -6.78 -2.14
CA ALA A 100 8.95 -7.72 -2.31
C ALA A 100 9.81 -7.38 -3.53
N LYS A 101 9.19 -7.03 -4.66
CA LYS A 101 9.88 -6.58 -5.88
C LYS A 101 10.66 -5.29 -5.64
N ILE A 102 10.05 -4.29 -5.01
CA ILE A 102 10.71 -3.02 -4.70
C ILE A 102 11.93 -3.28 -3.81
N ALA A 103 11.76 -4.03 -2.72
CA ALA A 103 12.83 -4.32 -1.77
C ALA A 103 14.00 -5.06 -2.43
N PHE A 104 13.71 -6.13 -3.17
CA PHE A 104 14.73 -6.92 -3.84
C PHE A 104 15.49 -6.10 -4.90
N SER A 105 14.77 -5.40 -5.79
CA SER A 105 15.41 -4.58 -6.83
C SER A 105 16.23 -3.43 -6.24
N PHE A 106 15.75 -2.79 -5.18
CA PHE A 106 16.50 -1.74 -4.49
C PHE A 106 17.76 -2.30 -3.82
N ALA A 107 17.65 -3.42 -3.10
CA ALA A 107 18.80 -4.07 -2.47
C ALA A 107 19.86 -4.50 -3.50
N VAL A 108 19.45 -5.04 -4.66
CA VAL A 108 20.37 -5.35 -5.76
C VAL A 108 21.05 -4.10 -6.30
N GLY A 109 20.33 -2.97 -6.40
CA GLY A 109 20.90 -1.70 -6.83
C GLY A 109 21.96 -1.15 -5.86
N GLU A 110 21.73 -1.28 -4.56
CA GLU A 110 22.62 -0.75 -3.52
C GLU A 110 23.81 -1.68 -3.21
N LEU A 111 23.59 -3.00 -3.20
CA LEU A 111 24.56 -3.99 -2.72
C LEU A 111 25.15 -4.85 -3.85
N GLY A 112 24.58 -4.81 -5.04
CA GLY A 112 24.87 -5.76 -6.12
C GLY A 112 24.09 -7.06 -5.99
N PHE A 113 23.93 -7.78 -7.11
CA PHE A 113 23.17 -9.04 -7.15
C PHE A 113 23.79 -10.15 -6.28
N GLU A 114 25.12 -10.18 -6.20
CA GLU A 114 25.87 -11.14 -5.38
C GLU A 114 26.20 -10.60 -3.97
N GLY A 115 25.75 -9.39 -3.63
CA GLY A 115 26.04 -8.77 -2.33
C GLY A 115 25.25 -9.37 -1.15
N PHE A 116 24.27 -10.22 -1.44
CA PHE A 116 23.44 -10.89 -0.43
C PHE A 116 22.75 -12.12 -1.00
N LYS A 117 22.38 -13.06 -0.13
CA LYS A 117 21.54 -14.21 -0.45
C LYS A 117 20.06 -13.82 -0.42
N PRO A 118 19.33 -13.85 -1.56
CA PRO A 118 17.96 -13.37 -1.60
C PRO A 118 16.97 -14.34 -0.97
N LEU A 119 16.01 -13.81 -0.22
CA LEU A 119 14.95 -14.60 0.43
C LEU A 119 13.60 -14.48 -0.28
N LEU A 120 13.38 -13.39 -1.04
CA LEU A 120 12.07 -13.07 -1.62
C LEU A 120 11.81 -13.63 -3.02
N LEU A 121 12.75 -14.38 -3.60
CA LEU A 121 12.57 -14.93 -4.96
C LEU A 121 11.31 -15.80 -5.10
N PRO A 122 10.93 -16.67 -4.14
CA PRO A 122 9.68 -17.43 -4.23
C PRO A 122 8.44 -16.52 -4.28
N HIS A 123 8.42 -15.46 -3.47
CA HIS A 123 7.33 -14.49 -3.40
C HIS A 123 7.20 -13.72 -4.72
N ILE A 124 8.34 -13.34 -5.30
CA ILE A 124 8.41 -12.53 -6.52
C ILE A 124 8.07 -13.37 -7.77
N LEU A 125 8.70 -14.54 -7.94
CA LEU A 125 8.63 -15.31 -9.17
C LEU A 125 7.45 -16.28 -9.20
N ARG A 126 7.10 -16.88 -8.05
CA ARG A 126 6.11 -17.96 -7.95
C ARG A 126 4.83 -17.54 -7.24
N LYS A 127 4.77 -16.32 -6.69
CA LYS A 127 3.63 -15.81 -5.90
C LYS A 127 3.33 -16.68 -4.67
N GLU A 128 4.35 -17.34 -4.13
CA GLU A 128 4.25 -18.06 -2.86
C GLU A 128 4.22 -17.02 -1.73
N LEU A 129 3.03 -16.67 -1.24
CA LEU A 129 2.80 -15.59 -0.26
C LEU A 129 2.20 -16.09 1.07
N HIS A 130 2.22 -17.40 1.28
CA HIS A 130 1.73 -18.03 2.50
C HIS A 130 2.59 -17.70 3.73
N ASP A 131 3.84 -17.27 3.50
CA ASP A 131 4.82 -16.89 4.50
C ASP A 131 5.30 -15.43 4.39
N ALA A 132 4.54 -14.59 3.68
CA ALA A 132 4.92 -13.21 3.42
C ALA A 132 5.11 -12.39 4.70
N ASP A 133 4.37 -12.66 5.77
CA ASP A 133 4.50 -12.00 7.07
C ASP A 133 5.80 -12.34 7.81
N ASN A 134 6.53 -13.38 7.38
CA ASN A 134 7.89 -13.60 7.88
C ASN A 134 8.85 -12.52 7.39
N PHE A 135 8.61 -11.92 6.22
CA PHE A 135 9.58 -11.05 5.56
C PHE A 135 9.06 -9.64 5.27
N ILE A 136 7.74 -9.44 5.24
CA ILE A 136 7.10 -8.20 4.77
C ILE A 136 6.16 -7.72 5.87
N GLY A 137 6.39 -6.49 6.32
CA GLY A 137 5.62 -5.93 7.42
C GLY A 137 5.66 -4.42 7.47
N CYS A 138 5.03 -3.81 8.47
CA CYS A 138 5.15 -2.37 8.73
C CYS A 138 5.11 -2.05 10.22
N LEU A 139 5.45 -0.80 10.56
CA LEU A 139 5.19 -0.27 11.89
C LEU A 139 3.68 -0.10 12.12
N ASP A 140 3.24 -0.25 13.36
CA ASP A 140 1.84 -0.01 13.74
C ASP A 140 1.47 1.48 13.61
N GLU A 141 2.44 2.36 13.82
CA GLU A 141 2.32 3.81 13.71
C GLU A 141 2.84 4.33 12.37
N THR A 142 2.16 5.34 11.83
CA THR A 142 2.60 6.06 10.63
C THR A 142 3.55 7.18 11.02
N GLU A 143 4.65 7.31 10.29
CA GLU A 143 5.56 8.44 10.45
C GLU A 143 4.94 9.77 9.96
N LYS A 144 5.49 10.91 10.36
CA LYS A 144 5.03 12.24 9.88
C LYS A 144 5.28 12.42 8.39
N ALA A 145 4.46 13.24 7.74
CA ALA A 145 4.62 13.55 6.32
C ALA A 145 5.98 14.20 6.03
N THR A 146 6.59 13.84 4.90
CA THR A 146 7.83 14.45 4.42
C THR A 146 7.62 15.15 3.09
N LYS A 147 8.66 15.81 2.56
CA LYS A 147 8.62 16.43 1.23
C LYS A 147 8.79 15.42 0.09
N ASN A 148 9.21 14.20 0.39
CA ASN A 148 9.49 13.16 -0.61
C ASN A 148 8.20 12.47 -1.04
N LEU A 149 8.11 12.08 -2.33
CA LEU A 149 6.99 11.27 -2.79
C LEU A 149 7.11 9.83 -2.29
N HIS A 150 8.29 9.24 -2.41
CA HIS A 150 8.61 7.91 -1.92
C HIS A 150 9.94 7.96 -1.17
N GLU A 151 10.12 7.08 -0.19
CA GLU A 151 11.38 6.91 0.54
C GLU A 151 11.72 5.43 0.55
N ILE A 152 12.94 5.09 0.14
CA ILE A 152 13.43 3.71 0.12
C ILE A 152 14.88 3.74 0.62
N SER A 153 15.23 2.85 1.54
CA SER A 153 16.58 2.77 2.09
C SER A 153 16.86 1.37 2.65
N VAL A 154 18.10 0.90 2.52
CA VAL A 154 18.58 -0.23 3.33
C VAL A 154 18.78 0.28 4.75
N VAL A 155 18.31 -0.47 5.75
CA VAL A 155 18.40 -0.10 7.17
C VAL A 155 19.05 -1.22 7.98
N ASP A 156 19.88 -0.83 8.95
CA ASP A 156 20.40 -1.74 9.96
C ASP A 156 19.40 -1.79 11.13
N MET A 157 18.80 -2.96 11.34
CA MET A 157 17.86 -3.22 12.44
C MET A 157 18.56 -3.89 13.64
N GLY A 158 19.89 -3.81 13.73
CA GLY A 158 20.71 -4.46 14.76
C GLY A 158 20.94 -5.96 14.52
N ASN A 159 20.20 -6.57 13.60
CA ASN A 159 20.39 -7.95 13.18
C ASN A 159 21.36 -8.00 11.99
N LYS A 160 22.67 -8.07 12.30
CA LYS A 160 23.80 -7.92 11.35
C LYS A 160 23.81 -8.87 10.14
N LYS A 161 22.89 -9.82 10.06
CA LYS A 161 22.83 -10.82 8.99
C LYS A 161 21.67 -10.63 8.03
N LEU A 162 20.82 -9.62 8.22
CA LEU A 162 19.66 -9.39 7.37
C LEU A 162 19.82 -8.12 6.54
N VAL A 163 19.40 -8.21 5.27
CA VAL A 163 19.22 -7.05 4.41
C VAL A 163 17.77 -6.61 4.53
N VAL A 164 17.53 -5.53 5.26
CA VAL A 164 16.20 -4.97 5.47
C VAL A 164 16.06 -3.68 4.67
N VAL A 165 15.02 -3.60 3.86
CA VAL A 165 14.67 -2.41 3.09
C VAL A 165 13.46 -1.76 3.73
N ARG A 166 13.63 -0.51 4.16
CA ARG A 166 12.55 0.38 4.57
C ARG A 166 11.93 0.99 3.32
N ILE A 167 10.62 0.85 3.17
CA ILE A 167 9.86 1.37 2.02
C ILE A 167 8.70 2.21 2.53
N ARG A 168 8.61 3.45 2.06
CA ARG A 168 7.49 4.34 2.33
C ARG A 168 6.95 4.94 1.04
N LEU A 169 5.74 4.52 0.65
CA LEU A 169 5.11 4.96 -0.58
C LEU A 169 4.18 6.15 -0.31
N LEU A 170 4.24 7.22 -1.09
CA LEU A 170 3.42 8.43 -0.87
C LEU A 170 3.69 9.09 0.49
N ALA A 171 4.96 9.26 0.86
CA ALA A 171 5.39 9.80 2.16
C ALA A 171 4.85 11.21 2.48
N LYS A 172 4.39 11.96 1.46
CA LYS A 172 3.71 13.26 1.63
C LYS A 172 2.38 13.22 2.38
N ILE A 173 1.74 12.05 2.50
CA ILE A 173 0.38 11.93 3.04
C ILE A 173 0.28 10.97 4.23
N GLU A 174 1.38 10.77 4.98
CA GLU A 174 1.41 10.00 6.23
C GLU A 174 1.01 8.53 6.08
N THR A 175 1.46 7.91 4.98
CA THR A 175 1.27 6.49 4.73
C THR A 175 2.11 5.61 5.66
N PRO A 176 1.73 4.32 5.80
CA PRO A 176 2.54 3.32 6.49
C PRO A 176 3.95 3.18 5.92
N THR A 177 4.89 2.90 6.82
CA THR A 177 6.28 2.55 6.47
C THR A 177 6.46 1.04 6.59
N TYR A 178 6.80 0.42 5.47
CA TYR A 178 7.03 -1.01 5.37
C TYR A 178 8.49 -1.37 5.61
N TYR A 179 8.72 -2.51 6.22
CA TYR A 179 10.02 -3.13 6.43
C TYR A 179 10.00 -4.49 5.74
N VAL A 180 10.93 -4.66 4.80
CA VAL A 180 10.98 -5.85 3.96
C VAL A 180 12.36 -6.48 4.03
N VAL A 181 12.41 -7.75 4.43
CA VAL A 181 13.65 -8.53 4.53
C VAL A 181 13.97 -9.11 3.15
N ALA A 182 14.80 -8.41 2.39
CA ALA A 182 15.16 -8.78 1.03
C ALA A 182 16.07 -10.01 0.97
N GLY A 183 16.92 -10.18 1.97
CA GLY A 183 17.86 -11.28 2.02
C GLY A 183 18.75 -11.33 3.24
N LYS A 184 19.86 -12.06 3.14
CA LYS A 184 20.88 -12.19 4.18
C LYS A 184 22.26 -11.85 3.63
N TYR A 185 23.10 -11.17 4.41
CA TYR A 185 24.50 -11.06 4.05
C TYR A 185 25.17 -12.44 4.12
N ASP A 186 26.05 -12.74 3.16
CA ASP A 186 26.94 -13.88 3.26
C ASP A 186 28.00 -13.56 4.34
N ASN A 187 28.28 -14.53 5.22
CA ASN A 187 29.33 -14.35 6.24
C ASN A 187 30.72 -14.34 5.61
#